data_AF-A0AAW1H2R2-F1
#
_entry.id   AF-A0AAW1H2R2-F1
#
_cell.length_a   1.000
_cell.length_b   1.000
_cell.length_c   1.000
_cell.angle_alpha   90.00
_cell.angle_beta   90.00
_cell.angle_gamma   90.00
#
_symmetry.space_group_name_H-M   'P 1'
#
loop_
_entity.id
_entity.type
_entity.pdbx_description
1 polymer ?
#
loop_
_entity_poly.entity_id
_entity_poly.type
_entity_poly.pdbx_seq_one_letter_code
_entity_poly.pdbx_strand_id
1 'polypeptide(L)'
;MEVQCQILHLTGFSEGFLPFTYLGLPLSSSRLKRVQYSPLIDKLVNQTLHWSSSFLSHAGKIQLISSVLFSNLVYWPRLEGGLGIKEILSWNKALMLKWLWRLEVGIPSLWAKWVGAYLLKRDSIWSVSARQIDHWLWKGLLEIRDDLVSKVGSPDQAAALIASWCRCTDGAPRFCVQQAYHCLRPRGVRLLKLRGLWEPWAFPKHCVVGWTAYHKRLATIDMLQRHGFSFVNRSYLCRNACESHEHLFFKCSYMGELWRIVMLGIGITRRPRSFAWELEWIYRNVMGKDPPSRLYRMAIVGVMYHGWIERNNRVFRGIEREANTVCRQINFELACRFYKFCDVNSFF
;
A
#
# COMPACT_ATOMS: atom_id res chain seq x y z
N MET A 1 13.94 -34.82 -31.89
CA MET A 1 13.56 -36.07 -31.21
C MET A 1 14.75 -36.74 -30.53
N GLU A 2 15.91 -36.90 -31.19
CA GLU A 2 17.09 -37.55 -30.57
C GLU A 2 17.59 -36.90 -29.26
N VAL A 3 17.65 -35.57 -29.20
CA VAL A 3 18.13 -34.85 -28.01
C VAL A 3 17.23 -35.06 -26.78
N GLN A 4 15.92 -35.18 -26.98
CA GLN A 4 14.96 -35.36 -25.89
C GLN A 4 15.11 -36.74 -25.25
N CYS A 5 15.23 -37.80 -26.06
CA CYS A 5 15.46 -39.16 -25.57
C CYS A 5 16.80 -39.28 -24.81
N GLN A 6 17.86 -38.61 -25.29
CA GLN A 6 19.16 -38.59 -24.60
C GLN A 6 19.08 -37.93 -23.21
N ILE A 7 18.35 -36.82 -23.09
CA ILE A 7 18.17 -36.11 -21.80
C ILE A 7 17.35 -36.98 -20.82
N LEU A 8 16.28 -37.62 -21.28
CA LEU A 8 15.45 -38.49 -20.43
C LEU A 8 16.25 -39.70 -19.93
N HIS A 9 17.07 -40.31 -20.79
CA HIS A 9 17.93 -41.44 -20.42
C HIS A 9 19.03 -41.06 -19.40
N LEU A 10 19.63 -39.87 -19.53
CA LEU A 10 20.69 -39.41 -18.62
C LEU A 10 20.16 -38.92 -17.26
N THR A 11 18.94 -38.37 -17.22
CA THR A 11 18.42 -37.72 -16.01
C THR A 11 17.46 -38.59 -15.19
N GLY A 12 16.91 -39.66 -15.79
CA GLY A 12 15.95 -40.55 -15.14
C GLY A 12 14.58 -39.93 -14.88
N PHE A 13 14.29 -38.74 -15.42
CA PHE A 13 12.98 -38.10 -15.29
C PHE A 13 11.98 -38.65 -16.29
N SER A 14 10.70 -38.65 -15.92
CA SER A 14 9.59 -38.97 -16.83
C SER A 14 9.23 -37.76 -17.69
N GLU A 15 8.81 -38.02 -18.93
CA GLU A 15 8.32 -36.97 -19.82
C GLU A 15 6.97 -36.42 -19.31
N GLY A 16 6.92 -35.12 -19.03
CA GLY A 16 5.71 -34.41 -18.63
C GLY A 16 5.06 -33.67 -19.79
N PHE A 17 3.73 -33.54 -19.75
CA PHE A 17 2.97 -32.79 -20.76
C PHE A 17 2.80 -31.31 -20.35
N LEU A 18 3.00 -30.40 -21.30
CA LEU A 18 2.64 -28.99 -21.15
C LEU A 18 1.16 -28.77 -21.52
N PRO A 19 0.43 -27.88 -20.85
CA PRO A 19 0.85 -27.03 -19.73
C PRO A 19 0.71 -27.71 -18.36
N PHE A 20 1.65 -27.46 -17.45
CA PHE A 20 1.59 -27.93 -16.05
C PHE A 20 1.69 -26.77 -15.07
N THR A 21 1.21 -26.96 -13.83
CA THR A 21 1.27 -25.94 -12.77
C THR A 21 2.55 -26.03 -11.97
N TYR A 22 3.28 -24.91 -11.88
CA TYR A 22 4.46 -24.78 -11.03
C TYR A 22 4.28 -23.59 -10.07
N LEU A 23 4.40 -23.84 -8.77
CA LEU A 23 4.22 -22.84 -7.70
C LEU A 23 2.90 -22.04 -7.83
N GLY A 24 1.84 -22.69 -8.32
CA GLY A 24 0.51 -22.09 -8.50
C GLY A 24 0.32 -21.28 -9.78
N LEU A 25 1.25 -21.33 -10.73
CA LEU A 25 1.12 -20.69 -12.05
C LEU A 25 1.17 -21.74 -13.18
N PRO A 26 0.31 -21.63 -14.22
CA PRO A 26 0.39 -22.49 -15.39
C PRO A 26 1.63 -22.12 -16.21
N LEU A 27 2.50 -23.09 -16.46
CA LEU A 27 3.63 -22.97 -17.38
C LEU A 27 3.26 -23.57 -18.73
N SER A 28 3.50 -22.83 -19.81
CA SER A 28 3.31 -23.28 -21.18
C SER A 28 4.50 -22.85 -22.03
N SER A 29 4.82 -23.62 -23.06
CA SER A 29 5.80 -23.27 -24.10
C SER A 29 5.32 -22.13 -25.01
N SER A 30 4.04 -21.75 -24.91
CA SER A 30 3.40 -20.69 -25.70
C SER A 30 2.81 -19.60 -24.79
N ARG A 31 2.47 -18.44 -25.37
CA ARG A 31 1.84 -17.34 -24.62
C ARG A 31 0.55 -17.81 -23.97
N LEU A 32 0.50 -17.74 -22.64
CA LEU A 32 -0.65 -18.16 -21.85
C LEU A 32 -1.90 -17.34 -22.22
N LYS A 33 -2.99 -18.03 -22.54
CA LYS A 33 -4.29 -17.42 -22.85
C LYS A 33 -5.02 -17.07 -21.55
N ARG A 34 -5.91 -16.07 -21.61
CA ARG A 34 -6.74 -15.60 -20.48
C ARG A 34 -7.43 -16.74 -19.72
N VAL A 35 -7.89 -17.77 -20.44
CA VAL A 35 -8.57 -18.95 -19.89
C VAL A 35 -7.67 -19.72 -18.91
N GLN A 36 -6.37 -19.81 -19.18
CA GLN A 36 -5.42 -20.54 -18.33
C GLN A 36 -5.15 -19.81 -17.00
N TYR A 37 -5.41 -18.50 -16.94
CA TYR A 37 -5.32 -17.72 -15.70
C TYR A 37 -6.60 -17.79 -14.86
N SER A 38 -7.70 -18.40 -15.34
CA SER A 38 -8.98 -18.44 -14.61
C SER A 38 -8.82 -18.91 -13.16
N PRO A 39 -8.12 -20.02 -12.86
CA PRO A 39 -8.01 -20.50 -11.48
C PRO A 39 -7.31 -19.49 -10.55
N LEU A 40 -6.36 -18.71 -11.07
CA LEU A 40 -5.67 -17.65 -10.32
C LEU A 40 -6.60 -16.45 -10.13
N ILE A 41 -7.33 -16.07 -11.17
CA ILE A 41 -8.33 -14.99 -11.13
C ILE A 41 -9.41 -15.36 -10.10
N ASP A 42 -9.94 -16.58 -10.14
CA ASP A 42 -10.97 -17.07 -9.22
C ASP A 42 -10.46 -17.09 -7.77
N LYS A 43 -9.19 -17.45 -7.55
CA LYS A 43 -8.57 -17.39 -6.22
C LYS A 43 -8.45 -15.95 -5.71
N LEU A 44 -8.03 -15.01 -6.57
CA LEU A 44 -7.97 -13.59 -6.24
C LEU A 44 -9.37 -13.02 -5.99
N VAL A 45 -10.35 -13.36 -6.84
CA VAL A 45 -11.74 -12.96 -6.70
C VAL A 45 -12.29 -13.48 -5.37
N ASN A 46 -12.13 -14.76 -5.04
CA ASN A 46 -12.58 -15.34 -3.78
C ASN A 46 -11.92 -14.70 -2.55
N GLN A 47 -10.63 -14.35 -2.61
CA GLN A 47 -9.97 -13.60 -1.55
C GLN A 47 -10.51 -12.17 -1.42
N THR A 48 -10.88 -11.53 -2.53
CA THR A 48 -11.47 -10.18 -2.53
C THR A 48 -12.97 -10.17 -2.18
N LEU A 49 -13.70 -11.27 -2.37
CA LEU A 49 -15.11 -11.40 -1.99
C LEU A 49 -15.29 -11.36 -0.48
N HIS A 50 -14.32 -11.85 0.30
CA HIS A 50 -14.30 -11.62 1.76
C HIS A 50 -14.26 -10.12 2.10
N TRP A 51 -13.55 -9.30 1.32
CA TRP A 51 -13.49 -7.84 1.54
C TRP A 51 -14.78 -7.14 1.09
N SER A 52 -15.63 -7.84 0.33
CA SER A 52 -16.92 -7.34 -0.15
C SER A 52 -18.02 -7.38 0.90
N SER A 53 -17.80 -8.07 2.03
CA SER A 53 -18.82 -8.23 3.08
C SER A 53 -18.96 -6.94 3.89
N SER A 54 -19.91 -6.13 3.41
CA SER A 54 -20.66 -5.06 4.05
C SER A 54 -20.11 -3.63 3.96
N PHE A 55 -21.05 -2.69 3.73
CA PHE A 55 -20.92 -1.23 3.67
C PHE A 55 -20.65 -0.57 2.30
N LEU A 56 -21.43 -0.88 1.24
CA LEU A 56 -21.78 -0.01 0.08
C LEU A 56 -22.50 -0.81 -1.03
N SER A 57 -23.29 -0.15 -1.89
CA SER A 57 -23.84 -0.75 -3.12
C SER A 57 -22.72 -1.11 -4.11
N HIS A 58 -22.94 -2.04 -5.05
CA HIS A 58 -21.90 -2.44 -6.02
C HIS A 58 -21.33 -1.26 -6.82
N ALA A 59 -22.20 -0.37 -7.30
CA ALA A 59 -21.79 0.88 -7.96
C ALA A 59 -21.06 1.84 -7.00
N GLY A 60 -21.53 1.95 -5.75
CA GLY A 60 -20.86 2.73 -4.71
C GLY A 60 -19.47 2.21 -4.39
N LYS A 61 -19.27 0.87 -4.36
CA LYS A 61 -17.97 0.22 -4.17
C LYS A 61 -17.02 0.52 -5.32
N ILE A 62 -17.46 0.35 -6.57
CA ILE A 62 -16.61 0.63 -7.75
C ILE A 62 -16.17 2.10 -7.77
N GLN A 63 -17.09 3.03 -7.51
CA GLN A 63 -16.77 4.46 -7.48
C GLN A 63 -15.85 4.83 -6.32
N LEU A 64 -16.01 4.18 -5.15
CA LEU A 64 -15.12 4.38 -4.00
C LEU A 64 -13.72 3.79 -4.25
N ILE A 65 -13.66 2.58 -4.83
CA ILE A 65 -12.40 1.95 -5.22
C ILE A 65 -11.69 2.84 -6.26
N SER A 66 -12.41 3.33 -7.27
CA SER A 66 -11.89 4.26 -8.29
C SER A 66 -11.34 5.56 -7.70
N SER A 67 -12.08 6.18 -6.79
CA SER A 67 -11.67 7.46 -6.18
C SER A 67 -10.62 7.33 -5.07
N VAL A 68 -10.59 6.20 -4.36
CA VAL A 68 -9.74 5.99 -3.16
C VAL A 68 -8.52 5.11 -3.45
N LEU A 69 -8.70 3.96 -4.12
CA LEU A 69 -7.63 2.99 -4.37
C LEU A 69 -6.79 3.30 -5.60
N PHE A 70 -7.39 3.83 -6.67
CA PHE A 70 -6.68 4.15 -7.92
C PHE A 70 -6.08 5.55 -7.96
N SER A 71 -6.15 6.30 -6.87
CA SER A 71 -5.46 7.58 -6.80
C SER A 71 -3.95 7.39 -6.61
N ASN A 72 -3.14 8.24 -7.23
CA ASN A 72 -1.69 8.27 -7.03
C ASN A 72 -1.31 8.25 -5.54
N LEU A 73 -2.07 8.94 -4.67
CA LEU A 73 -1.82 9.06 -3.22
C LEU A 73 -1.63 7.74 -2.47
N VAL A 74 -2.25 6.64 -2.92
CA VAL A 74 -2.09 5.33 -2.25
C VAL A 74 -0.64 4.84 -2.33
N TYR A 75 0.04 5.14 -3.43
CA TYR A 75 1.40 4.68 -3.70
C TYR A 75 2.50 5.52 -3.02
N TRP A 76 2.13 6.67 -2.47
CA TRP A 76 3.04 7.53 -1.73
C TRP A 76 3.40 6.89 -0.37
N PRO A 77 4.59 7.13 0.19
CA PRO A 77 4.91 6.70 1.54
C PRO A 77 4.01 7.43 2.53
N ARG A 78 3.87 6.82 3.70
CA ARG A 78 3.13 7.41 4.82
C ARG A 78 3.63 8.81 5.21
N LEU A 79 4.93 9.06 5.09
CA LEU A 79 5.55 10.35 5.39
C LEU A 79 5.28 11.44 4.34
N GLU A 80 4.87 11.07 3.12
CA GLU A 80 4.47 12.02 2.07
C GLU A 80 2.94 11.98 1.89
N GLY A 81 2.23 11.50 2.91
CA GLY A 81 0.78 11.50 2.97
C GLY A 81 0.06 10.37 2.23
N GLY A 82 0.78 9.33 1.80
CA GLY A 82 0.15 8.15 1.21
C GLY A 82 -0.08 6.99 2.18
N LEU A 83 -0.50 5.85 1.62
CA LEU A 83 -0.75 4.62 2.39
C LEU A 83 0.55 3.80 2.62
N GLY A 84 1.57 4.06 1.80
CA GLY A 84 2.83 3.34 1.79
C GLY A 84 2.80 2.03 0.99
N ILE A 85 1.76 1.83 0.16
CA ILE A 85 1.75 0.73 -0.80
C ILE A 85 2.74 1.08 -1.91
N LYS A 86 3.53 0.12 -2.36
CA LYS A 86 4.46 0.37 -3.46
C LYS A 86 3.71 0.24 -4.79
N GLU A 87 3.90 1.20 -5.68
CA GLU A 87 3.39 1.08 -7.04
C GLU A 87 4.11 -0.07 -7.74
N ILE A 88 3.35 -1.04 -8.25
CA ILE A 88 3.89 -2.29 -8.79
C ILE A 88 4.77 -2.04 -10.02
N LEU A 89 4.40 -1.07 -10.87
CA LEU A 89 5.15 -0.72 -12.07
C LEU A 89 6.52 -0.13 -11.72
N SER A 90 6.55 0.89 -10.85
CA SER A 90 7.79 1.49 -10.36
C SER A 90 8.65 0.50 -9.57
N TRP A 91 8.03 -0.42 -8.81
CA TRP A 91 8.75 -1.47 -8.11
C TRP A 91 9.36 -2.51 -9.06
N ASN A 92 8.64 -2.89 -10.12
CA ASN A 92 9.16 -3.77 -11.16
C ASN A 92 10.32 -3.11 -11.90
N LYS A 93 10.22 -1.82 -12.25
CA LYS A 93 11.34 -1.07 -12.84
C LYS A 93 12.57 -1.08 -11.92
N ALA A 94 12.39 -0.87 -10.62
CA ALA A 94 13.48 -0.94 -9.63
C ALA A 94 14.11 -2.35 -9.52
N LEU A 95 13.31 -3.41 -9.68
CA LEU A 95 13.82 -4.79 -9.75
C LEU A 95 14.58 -5.06 -11.05
N MET A 96 14.15 -4.48 -12.18
CA MET A 96 14.89 -4.57 -13.45
C MET A 96 16.24 -3.83 -13.37
N LEU A 97 16.31 -2.68 -12.70
CA LEU A 97 17.57 -1.99 -12.43
C LEU A 97 18.57 -2.83 -11.61
N LYS A 98 18.10 -3.76 -10.79
CA LYS A 98 18.99 -4.73 -10.13
C LYS A 98 19.70 -5.62 -11.16
N TRP A 99 19.03 -6.02 -12.24
CA TRP A 99 19.66 -6.82 -13.29
C TRP A 99 20.66 -6.00 -14.09
N LEU A 100 20.35 -4.73 -14.36
CA LEU A 100 21.27 -3.78 -14.98
C LEU A 100 22.56 -3.64 -14.14
N TRP A 101 22.41 -3.43 -12.83
CA TRP A 101 23.52 -3.40 -11.88
C TRP A 101 24.35 -4.68 -11.85
N ARG A 102 23.71 -5.87 -11.92
CA ARG A 102 24.44 -7.14 -11.93
C ARG A 102 25.32 -7.31 -13.16
N LEU A 103 24.88 -6.77 -14.32
CA LEU A 103 25.67 -6.76 -15.54
C LEU A 103 26.87 -5.81 -15.40
N GLU A 104 26.65 -4.62 -14.85
CA GLU A 104 27.70 -3.62 -14.62
C GLU A 104 28.80 -4.10 -13.67
N VAL A 105 28.41 -4.68 -12.53
CA VAL A 105 29.36 -5.20 -11.53
C VAL A 105 30.00 -6.52 -11.98
N GLY A 106 29.48 -7.16 -13.03
CA GLY A 106 30.00 -8.43 -13.52
C GLY A 106 29.76 -9.60 -12.56
N ILE A 107 28.64 -9.61 -11.83
CA ILE A 107 28.36 -10.69 -10.87
C ILE A 107 28.20 -12.02 -11.63
N PRO A 108 29.03 -13.04 -11.33
CA PRO A 108 29.07 -14.27 -12.11
C PRO A 108 27.74 -15.01 -12.01
N SER A 109 27.04 -15.10 -13.13
CA SER A 109 25.83 -15.92 -13.28
C SER A 109 25.76 -16.46 -14.71
N LEU A 110 25.09 -17.60 -14.89
CA LEU A 110 24.89 -18.18 -16.23
C LEU A 110 24.19 -17.20 -17.17
N TRP A 111 23.19 -16.48 -16.66
CA TRP A 111 22.50 -15.43 -17.40
C TRP A 111 23.44 -14.29 -17.79
N ALA A 112 24.25 -13.75 -16.86
CA ALA A 112 25.20 -12.67 -17.18
C ALA A 112 26.26 -13.10 -18.21
N LYS A 113 26.78 -14.34 -18.11
CA LYS A 113 27.70 -14.91 -19.10
C LYS A 113 27.06 -15.01 -20.49
N TRP A 114 25.81 -15.49 -20.56
CA TRP A 114 25.06 -15.60 -21.82
C TRP A 114 24.76 -14.23 -22.43
N VAL A 115 24.29 -13.28 -21.63
CA VAL A 115 24.05 -11.88 -22.07
C VAL A 115 25.34 -11.26 -22.59
N GLY A 116 26.46 -11.44 -21.86
CA GLY A 116 27.78 -10.98 -22.27
C GLY A 116 28.21 -11.51 -23.64
N ALA A 117 28.05 -12.81 -23.87
CA ALA A 117 28.47 -13.47 -25.10
C ALA A 117 27.60 -13.12 -26.32
N TYR A 118 26.27 -13.09 -26.15
CA TYR A 118 25.33 -13.02 -27.28
C TYR A 118 24.68 -11.65 -27.50
N LEU A 119 24.47 -10.88 -26.44
CA LEU A 119 23.78 -9.59 -26.50
C LEU A 119 24.75 -8.40 -26.42
N LEU A 120 25.73 -8.46 -25.52
CA LEU A 120 26.74 -7.40 -25.37
C LEU A 120 27.89 -7.55 -26.36
N LYS A 121 28.31 -8.78 -26.71
CA LYS A 121 29.40 -9.03 -27.70
C LYS A 121 30.69 -8.23 -27.44
N ARG A 122 31.03 -8.00 -26.17
CA ARG A 122 32.15 -7.17 -25.66
C ARG A 122 31.90 -5.65 -25.58
N ASP A 123 30.73 -5.17 -25.97
CA ASP A 123 30.30 -3.79 -25.71
C ASP A 123 29.82 -3.60 -24.27
N SER A 124 29.82 -2.33 -23.84
CA SER A 124 29.28 -1.92 -22.54
C SER A 124 27.74 -1.96 -22.56
N ILE A 125 27.14 -2.26 -21.41
CA ILE A 125 25.68 -2.20 -21.25
C ILE A 125 25.12 -0.79 -21.50
N TRP A 126 25.97 0.24 -21.48
CA TRP A 126 25.60 1.63 -21.70
C TRP A 126 25.63 2.06 -23.18
N SER A 127 26.28 1.30 -24.06
CA SER A 127 26.42 1.65 -25.50
C SER A 127 25.52 0.83 -26.42
N VAL A 128 25.02 -0.33 -25.99
CA VAL A 128 24.25 -1.24 -26.86
C VAL A 128 22.83 -0.74 -27.14
N SER A 129 22.36 -0.89 -28.37
CA SER A 129 20.98 -0.61 -28.77
C SER A 129 20.14 -1.88 -28.93
N ALA A 130 18.82 -1.76 -28.72
CA ALA A 130 17.90 -2.88 -28.88
C ALA A 130 17.66 -3.19 -30.37
N ARG A 131 17.75 -4.46 -30.76
CA ARG A 131 17.40 -4.94 -32.11
C ARG A 131 15.94 -5.39 -32.16
N GLN A 132 15.33 -5.34 -33.34
CA GLN A 132 13.94 -5.78 -33.52
C GLN A 132 13.70 -7.25 -33.11
N ILE A 133 14.65 -8.13 -33.34
CA ILE A 133 14.55 -9.56 -32.99
C ILE A 133 14.87 -9.86 -31.52
N ASP A 134 15.34 -8.88 -30.74
CA ASP A 134 15.74 -9.14 -29.36
C ASP A 134 14.52 -9.49 -28.49
N HIS A 135 14.76 -10.34 -27.49
CA HIS A 135 13.75 -10.77 -26.54
C HIS A 135 13.19 -9.58 -25.73
N TRP A 136 11.88 -9.59 -25.45
CA TRP A 136 11.16 -8.49 -24.79
C TRP A 136 11.79 -8.06 -23.44
N LEU A 137 12.33 -9.02 -22.68
CA LEU A 137 13.01 -8.72 -21.42
C LEU A 137 14.27 -7.87 -21.61
N TRP A 138 15.03 -8.12 -22.67
CA TRP A 138 16.22 -7.32 -23.01
C TRP A 138 15.82 -5.92 -23.42
N LYS A 139 14.81 -5.79 -24.30
CA LYS A 139 14.26 -4.50 -24.70
C LYS A 139 13.78 -3.68 -23.50
N GLY A 140 13.01 -4.29 -22.60
CA GLY A 140 12.55 -3.61 -21.38
C GLY A 140 13.69 -3.23 -20.42
N LEU A 141 14.78 -4.01 -20.38
CA LEU A 141 15.97 -3.65 -19.60
C LEU A 141 16.68 -2.43 -20.18
N LEU A 142 16.82 -2.36 -21.51
CA LEU A 142 17.40 -1.22 -22.21
C LEU A 142 16.51 0.03 -22.12
N GLU A 143 15.19 -0.11 -22.26
CA GLU A 143 14.24 0.99 -22.04
C GLU A 143 14.39 1.61 -20.64
N ILE A 144 14.54 0.79 -19.60
CA ILE A 144 14.72 1.30 -18.22
C ILE A 144 16.10 1.93 -18.03
N ARG A 145 17.14 1.41 -18.70
CA ARG A 145 18.45 2.06 -18.74
C ARG A 145 18.32 3.45 -19.36
N ASP A 146 17.64 3.56 -20.49
CA ASP A 146 17.47 4.82 -21.22
C ASP A 146 16.58 5.82 -20.45
N ASP A 147 15.53 5.35 -19.76
CA ASP A 147 14.74 6.12 -18.78
C ASP A 147 15.64 6.68 -17.66
N LEU A 148 16.62 5.91 -17.18
CA LEU A 148 17.53 6.36 -16.13
C LEU A 148 18.56 7.38 -16.66
N VAL A 149 19.11 7.13 -17.85
CA VAL A 149 20.06 8.04 -18.52
C VAL A 149 19.38 9.37 -18.81
N SER A 150 18.16 9.37 -19.34
CA SER A 150 17.40 10.61 -19.59
C SER A 150 17.10 11.39 -18.30
N LYS A 151 16.90 10.70 -17.17
CA LYS A 151 16.65 11.33 -15.87
C LYS A 151 17.88 11.97 -15.23
N VAL A 152 19.07 11.39 -15.45
CA VAL A 152 20.31 11.85 -14.81
C VAL A 152 21.14 12.73 -15.74
N GLY A 153 21.06 12.49 -17.06
CA GLY A 153 21.67 13.30 -18.11
C GLY A 153 22.81 12.60 -18.85
N SER A 154 23.50 11.65 -18.23
CA SER A 154 24.56 10.88 -18.89
C SER A 154 24.63 9.41 -18.45
N PRO A 155 25.19 8.52 -19.30
CA PRO A 155 25.42 7.11 -18.94
C PRO A 155 26.35 6.94 -17.74
N ASP A 156 27.44 7.71 -17.65
CA ASP A 156 28.40 7.62 -16.54
C ASP A 156 27.77 8.00 -15.20
N GLN A 157 26.93 9.05 -15.19
CA GLN A 157 26.21 9.45 -13.99
C GLN A 157 25.14 8.41 -13.62
N ALA A 158 24.49 7.78 -14.59
CA ALA A 158 23.56 6.68 -14.34
C ALA A 158 24.29 5.45 -13.76
N ALA A 159 25.47 5.09 -14.26
CA ALA A 159 26.30 4.01 -13.72
C ALA A 159 26.72 4.30 -12.26
N ALA A 160 27.22 5.52 -11.99
CA ALA A 160 27.57 5.97 -10.65
C ALA A 160 26.37 5.94 -9.68
N LEU A 161 25.20 6.36 -10.16
CA LEU A 161 23.97 6.34 -9.37
C LEU A 161 23.53 4.91 -9.02
N ILE A 162 23.58 3.98 -9.98
CA ILE A 162 23.28 2.57 -9.71
C ILE A 162 24.28 1.99 -8.71
N ALA A 163 25.57 2.30 -8.84
CA ALA A 163 26.61 1.89 -7.89
C ALA A 163 26.34 2.42 -6.48
N SER A 164 25.81 3.65 -6.35
CA SER A 164 25.44 4.24 -5.05
C SER A 164 24.31 3.51 -4.32
N TRP A 165 23.52 2.70 -5.02
CA TRP A 165 22.47 1.88 -4.43
C TRP A 165 22.98 0.52 -3.93
N CYS A 166 24.29 0.33 -3.88
CA CYS A 166 24.92 -0.85 -3.31
C CYS A 166 25.27 -0.63 -1.83
N ARG A 167 25.10 -1.68 -1.02
CA ARG A 167 25.66 -1.76 0.33
C ARG A 167 26.53 -3.01 0.44
N CYS A 168 27.68 -2.88 1.10
CA CYS A 168 28.50 -4.02 1.47
C CYS A 168 27.95 -4.63 2.75
N THR A 169 27.50 -5.89 2.68
CA THR A 169 27.12 -6.70 3.84
C THR A 169 27.89 -8.00 3.74
N ASP A 170 28.64 -8.35 4.78
CA ASP A 170 29.44 -9.58 4.84
C ASP A 170 30.46 -9.71 3.69
N GLY A 171 31.05 -8.58 3.26
CA GLY A 171 32.02 -8.53 2.15
C GLY A 171 31.41 -8.68 0.76
N ALA A 172 30.11 -8.97 0.63
CA ALA A 172 29.42 -9.11 -0.65
C ALA A 172 28.62 -7.84 -1.01
N PRO A 173 28.71 -7.36 -2.27
CA PRO A 173 27.92 -6.21 -2.71
C PRO A 173 26.44 -6.61 -2.85
N ARG A 174 25.53 -5.88 -2.20
CA ARG A 174 24.07 -6.09 -2.30
C ARG A 174 23.36 -4.84 -2.80
N PHE A 175 22.60 -5.00 -3.88
CA PHE A 175 21.75 -3.95 -4.44
C PHE A 175 20.52 -3.64 -3.59
N CYS A 176 20.32 -2.36 -3.28
CA CYS A 176 19.20 -1.83 -2.53
C CYS A 176 18.06 -1.41 -3.47
N VAL A 177 17.15 -2.35 -3.75
CA VAL A 177 15.95 -2.10 -4.57
C VAL A 177 15.13 -0.92 -4.03
N GLN A 178 15.14 -0.70 -2.70
CA GLN A 178 14.43 0.40 -2.06
C GLN A 178 14.96 1.77 -2.50
N GLN A 179 16.28 1.95 -2.64
CA GLN A 179 16.88 3.21 -3.09
C GLN A 179 16.56 3.46 -4.57
N ALA A 180 16.68 2.42 -5.41
CA ALA A 180 16.29 2.48 -6.82
C ALA A 180 14.81 2.89 -6.98
N TYR A 181 13.91 2.28 -6.20
CA TYR A 181 12.48 2.64 -6.18
C TYR A 181 12.25 4.11 -5.80
N HIS A 182 12.93 4.59 -4.75
CA HIS A 182 12.82 5.99 -4.32
C HIS A 182 13.39 7.00 -5.33
N CYS A 183 14.32 6.58 -6.18
CA CYS A 183 14.82 7.38 -7.28
C CYS A 183 13.81 7.41 -8.44
N LEU A 184 13.27 6.27 -8.85
CA LEU A 184 12.38 6.17 -10.01
C LEU A 184 11.04 6.88 -9.82
N ARG A 185 10.42 6.66 -8.65
CA ARG A 185 9.09 7.20 -8.36
C ARG A 185 9.08 8.74 -8.27
N PRO A 186 7.92 9.38 -8.48
CA PRO A 186 7.72 10.79 -8.14
C PRO A 186 7.98 11.07 -6.65
N ARG A 187 8.62 12.20 -6.34
CA ARG A 187 8.77 12.72 -4.97
C ARG A 187 7.74 13.80 -4.70
N GLY A 188 7.35 13.93 -3.45
CA GLY A 188 6.17 14.69 -3.04
C GLY A 188 6.42 15.29 -1.68
N VAL A 189 5.47 16.13 -1.27
CA VAL A 189 5.65 16.94 -0.07
C VAL A 189 5.62 16.05 1.16
N ARG A 190 6.63 16.20 2.03
CA ARG A 190 6.63 15.53 3.33
C ARG A 190 5.53 16.11 4.22
N LEU A 191 4.58 15.26 4.61
CA LEU A 191 3.46 15.60 5.48
C LEU A 191 3.69 14.98 6.86
N LEU A 192 4.66 15.53 7.59
CA LEU A 192 5.12 15.00 8.90
C LEU A 192 3.98 14.90 9.92
N LYS A 193 2.98 15.78 9.85
CA LYS A 193 1.81 15.78 10.75
C LYS A 193 0.96 14.51 10.59
N LEU A 194 0.89 13.94 9.37
CA LEU A 194 0.15 12.69 9.13
C LEU A 194 0.78 11.47 9.77
N ARG A 195 2.05 11.55 10.19
CA ARG A 195 2.71 10.49 10.96
C ARG A 195 1.93 10.17 12.23
N GLY A 196 1.26 11.15 12.82
CA GLY A 196 0.42 11.00 14.01
C GLY A 196 -0.75 10.02 13.85
N LEU A 197 -1.27 9.85 12.64
CA LEU A 197 -2.35 8.88 12.35
C LEU A 197 -1.82 7.45 12.20
N TRP A 198 -0.53 7.29 11.93
CA TRP A 198 0.10 5.99 11.66
C TRP A 198 0.72 5.41 12.93
N GLU A 199 -0.11 5.15 13.95
CA GLU A 199 0.36 4.47 15.17
C GLU A 199 0.54 2.96 14.92
N PRO A 200 1.74 2.39 15.10
CA PRO A 200 1.98 0.96 14.86
C PRO A 200 1.11 0.01 15.70
N TRP A 201 0.69 0.46 16.90
CA TRP A 201 -0.13 -0.33 17.82
C TRP A 201 -1.64 -0.16 17.58
N ALA A 202 -2.04 0.84 16.81
CA ALA A 202 -3.42 0.98 16.38
C ALA A 202 -3.76 -0.11 15.34
N PHE A 203 -5.04 -0.45 15.24
CA PHE A 203 -5.48 -1.37 14.20
C PHE A 203 -5.26 -0.73 12.82
N PRO A 204 -4.65 -1.44 11.84
CA PRO A 204 -4.43 -0.88 10.51
C PRO A 204 -5.71 -0.35 9.85
N LYS A 205 -6.85 -1.03 10.04
CA LYS A 205 -8.17 -0.59 9.60
C LYS A 205 -8.55 0.81 10.13
N HIS A 206 -8.17 1.13 11.37
CA HIS A 206 -8.47 2.43 11.97
C HIS A 206 -7.64 3.53 11.32
N CYS A 207 -6.33 3.30 11.18
CA CYS A 207 -5.41 4.25 10.56
C CYS A 207 -5.80 4.53 9.11
N VAL A 208 -6.21 3.51 8.35
CA VAL A 208 -6.68 3.65 6.97
C VAL A 208 -7.94 4.52 6.89
N VAL A 209 -8.92 4.32 7.77
CA VAL A 209 -10.12 5.17 7.81
C VAL A 209 -9.76 6.60 8.21
N GLY A 210 -8.89 6.79 9.20
CA GLY A 210 -8.40 8.11 9.61
C GLY A 210 -7.71 8.86 8.47
N TRP A 211 -6.82 8.17 7.75
CA TRP A 211 -6.13 8.69 6.57
C TRP A 211 -7.10 9.03 5.42
N THR A 212 -8.07 8.16 5.15
CA THR A 212 -9.08 8.37 4.12
C THR A 212 -9.99 9.56 4.45
N ALA A 213 -10.31 9.72 5.74
CA ALA A 213 -11.08 10.86 6.22
C ALA A 213 -10.32 12.18 6.06
N TYR A 214 -9.02 12.21 6.38
CA TYR A 214 -8.17 13.38 6.21
C TYR A 214 -8.15 13.88 4.75
N HIS A 215 -8.02 12.94 3.80
CA HIS A 215 -8.05 13.25 2.36
C HIS A 215 -9.46 13.54 1.82
N LYS A 216 -10.49 13.61 2.68
CA LYS A 216 -11.90 13.82 2.33
C LYS A 216 -12.43 12.80 1.32
N ARG A 217 -12.06 11.53 1.52
CA ARG A 217 -12.32 10.42 0.58
C ARG A 217 -13.30 9.37 1.08
N LEU A 218 -13.81 9.52 2.29
CA LEU A 218 -14.96 8.72 2.73
C LEU A 218 -16.24 9.20 2.02
N ALA A 219 -17.16 8.27 1.71
CA ALA A 219 -18.44 8.57 1.06
C ALA A 219 -19.46 9.23 2.00
N THR A 220 -19.13 10.42 2.46
CA THR A 220 -20.10 11.35 3.05
C THR A 220 -21.04 11.90 1.98
N ILE A 221 -22.24 12.33 2.37
CA ILE A 221 -23.24 12.79 1.40
C ILE A 221 -22.73 13.98 0.57
N ASP A 222 -22.00 14.94 1.15
CA ASP A 222 -21.39 16.05 0.41
C ASP A 222 -20.42 15.58 -0.69
N MET A 223 -19.62 14.55 -0.41
CA MET A 223 -18.74 13.95 -1.40
C MET A 223 -19.53 13.21 -2.48
N LEU A 224 -20.59 12.49 -2.13
CA LEU A 224 -21.45 11.85 -3.12
C LEU A 224 -22.12 12.90 -4.03
N GLN A 225 -22.58 14.01 -3.48
CA GLN A 225 -23.15 15.12 -4.26
C GLN A 225 -22.14 15.72 -5.24
N ARG A 226 -20.87 15.89 -4.83
CA ARG A 226 -19.80 16.33 -5.74
C ARG A 226 -19.53 15.37 -6.90
N HIS A 227 -19.89 14.10 -6.74
CA HIS A 227 -19.77 13.08 -7.80
C HIS A 227 -21.09 12.88 -8.56
N GLY A 228 -22.03 13.83 -8.48
CA GLY A 228 -23.25 13.86 -9.30
C GLY A 228 -24.46 13.12 -8.71
N PHE A 229 -24.39 12.65 -7.45
CA PHE A 229 -25.54 12.00 -6.81
C PHE A 229 -26.47 13.02 -6.12
N SER A 230 -27.76 12.97 -6.42
CA SER A 230 -28.77 13.87 -5.83
C SER A 230 -29.44 13.25 -4.59
N PHE A 231 -28.74 13.29 -3.45
CA PHE A 231 -29.30 12.91 -2.14
C PHE A 231 -29.61 14.15 -1.29
N VAL A 232 -30.63 14.06 -0.42
CA VAL A 232 -30.85 15.07 0.63
C VAL A 232 -29.70 14.99 1.63
N ASN A 233 -28.96 16.08 1.79
CA ASN A 233 -27.81 16.10 2.68
C ASN A 233 -28.23 16.29 4.14
N ARG A 234 -28.45 15.17 4.83
CA ARG A 234 -28.76 15.13 6.26
C ARG A 234 -27.93 14.04 6.95
N SER A 235 -27.22 14.42 8.00
CA SER A 235 -26.38 13.52 8.79
C SER A 235 -27.19 12.38 9.40
N TYR A 236 -26.76 11.13 9.16
CA TYR A 236 -27.39 9.95 9.74
C TYR A 236 -27.08 9.77 11.25
N LEU A 237 -26.07 10.46 11.77
CA LEU A 237 -25.69 10.36 13.18
C LEU A 237 -26.52 11.29 14.08
N CYS A 238 -26.59 12.58 13.76
CA CYS A 238 -27.31 13.56 14.59
C CYS A 238 -28.63 14.04 13.99
N ARG A 239 -28.89 13.80 12.71
CA ARG A 239 -30.10 14.24 11.98
C ARG A 239 -30.37 15.76 12.02
N ASN A 240 -29.42 16.58 12.46
CA ASN A 240 -29.62 18.01 12.71
C ASN A 240 -28.77 18.94 11.82
N ALA A 241 -27.93 18.38 10.95
CA ALA A 241 -27.10 19.17 10.03
C ALA A 241 -26.72 18.36 8.78
N CYS A 242 -26.14 19.04 7.79
CA CYS A 242 -25.56 18.42 6.60
C CYS A 242 -24.33 17.56 6.94
N GLU A 243 -24.23 16.39 6.32
CA GLU A 243 -23.09 15.49 6.43
C GLU A 243 -21.92 15.96 5.56
N SER A 244 -20.78 16.17 6.22
CA SER A 244 -19.45 16.41 5.63
C SER A 244 -18.41 15.75 6.54
N HIS A 245 -17.15 15.56 6.12
CA HIS A 245 -16.12 15.01 7.03
C HIS A 245 -15.95 15.83 8.31
N GLU A 246 -15.91 17.17 8.20
CA GLU A 246 -15.79 18.06 9.37
C GLU A 246 -17.01 17.94 10.29
N HIS A 247 -18.22 17.92 9.72
CA HIS A 247 -19.41 17.72 10.53
C HIS A 247 -19.41 16.34 11.18
N LEU A 248 -19.24 15.28 10.38
CA LEU A 248 -19.27 13.90 10.81
C LEU A 248 -18.34 13.68 12.00
N PHE A 249 -17.06 14.05 11.88
CA PHE A 249 -16.07 13.72 12.90
C PHE A 249 -15.97 14.72 14.05
N PHE A 250 -16.24 16.02 13.84
CA PHE A 250 -15.93 17.04 14.86
C PHE A 250 -17.11 17.91 15.30
N LYS A 251 -18.12 18.14 14.44
CA LYS A 251 -19.27 19.01 14.78
C LYS A 251 -20.54 18.23 15.12
N CYS A 252 -20.62 16.95 14.80
CA CYS A 252 -21.77 16.10 15.06
C CYS A 252 -21.95 15.90 16.58
N SER A 253 -23.18 16.05 17.09
CA SER A 253 -23.49 15.88 18.52
C SER A 253 -23.20 14.45 19.00
N TYR A 254 -23.59 13.44 18.22
CA TYR A 254 -23.31 12.03 18.53
C TYR A 254 -21.80 11.75 18.62
N MET A 255 -21.02 12.22 17.64
CA MET A 255 -19.56 12.06 17.69
C MET A 255 -18.93 12.88 18.79
N GLY A 256 -19.45 14.08 19.09
CA GLY A 256 -19.02 14.89 20.21
C GLY A 256 -19.16 14.16 21.55
N GLU A 257 -20.27 13.44 21.74
CA GLU A 257 -20.49 12.61 22.93
C GLU A 257 -19.56 11.40 22.95
N LEU A 258 -19.40 10.70 21.82
CA LEU A 258 -18.46 9.58 21.72
C LEU A 258 -17.01 10.01 22.03
N TRP A 259 -16.57 11.15 21.49
CA TRP A 259 -15.28 11.75 21.81
C TRP A 259 -15.15 12.04 23.30
N ARG A 260 -16.17 12.63 23.92
CA ARG A 260 -16.17 12.97 25.33
C ARG A 260 -15.97 11.74 26.20
N ILE A 261 -16.76 10.69 25.98
CA ILE A 261 -16.70 9.46 26.80
C ILE A 261 -15.34 8.77 26.64
N VAL A 262 -14.85 8.60 25.41
CA VAL A 262 -13.57 7.92 25.16
C VAL A 262 -12.38 8.72 25.68
N MET A 263 -12.36 10.04 25.47
CA MET A 263 -11.26 10.91 25.94
C MET A 263 -11.21 10.95 27.47
N LEU A 264 -12.36 11.08 28.14
CA LEU A 264 -12.42 11.00 29.60
C LEU A 264 -11.96 9.63 30.11
N GLY A 265 -12.32 8.55 29.41
CA GLY A 265 -11.88 7.19 29.74
C GLY A 265 -10.35 6.98 29.70
N ILE A 266 -9.62 7.79 28.95
CA ILE A 266 -8.15 7.79 28.90
C ILE A 266 -7.52 8.95 29.69
N GLY A 267 -8.29 9.66 30.51
CA GLY A 267 -7.80 10.74 31.38
C GLY A 267 -7.61 12.10 30.68
N ILE A 268 -8.30 12.35 29.56
CA ILE A 268 -8.16 13.56 28.75
C ILE A 268 -9.46 14.35 28.73
N THR A 269 -9.37 15.61 29.17
CA THR A 269 -10.54 16.49 29.32
C THR A 269 -10.82 17.38 28.11
N ARG A 270 -9.88 17.47 27.15
CA ARG A 270 -10.06 18.31 25.96
C ARG A 270 -11.00 17.66 24.94
N ARG A 271 -11.69 18.49 24.16
CA ARG A 271 -12.56 18.07 23.05
C ARG A 271 -11.88 18.27 21.69
N PRO A 272 -11.90 17.27 20.80
CA PRO A 272 -11.39 17.42 19.44
C PRO A 272 -12.13 18.49 18.63
N ARG A 273 -11.39 19.30 17.86
CA ARG A 273 -11.94 20.50 17.17
C ARG A 273 -12.09 20.36 15.66
N SER A 274 -11.04 19.94 14.96
CA SER A 274 -11.02 19.79 13.50
C SER A 274 -9.84 18.91 13.09
N PHE A 275 -9.85 18.42 11.85
CA PHE A 275 -8.74 17.62 11.33
C PHE A 275 -7.39 18.31 11.44
N ALA A 276 -7.32 19.57 11.00
CA ALA A 276 -6.07 20.33 10.97
C ALA A 276 -5.53 20.57 12.38
N TRP A 277 -6.41 20.90 13.32
CA TRP A 277 -6.03 21.17 14.69
C TRP A 277 -5.59 19.89 15.41
N GLU A 278 -6.32 18.78 15.25
CA GLU A 278 -5.97 17.51 15.90
C GLU A 278 -4.64 16.96 15.41
N LEU A 279 -4.35 17.07 14.10
CA LEU A 279 -3.05 16.65 13.56
C LEU A 279 -1.90 17.52 14.08
N GLU A 280 -2.11 18.82 14.18
CA GLU A 280 -1.12 19.72 14.78
C GLU A 280 -0.88 19.38 16.24
N TRP A 281 -1.94 19.15 17.00
CA TRP A 281 -1.86 18.79 18.41
C TRP A 281 -1.15 17.46 18.60
N ILE A 282 -1.47 16.45 17.77
CA ILE A 282 -0.80 15.15 17.80
C ILE A 282 0.70 15.32 17.58
N TYR A 283 1.04 16.05 16.51
CA TYR A 283 2.42 16.26 16.12
C TYR A 283 3.25 16.98 17.20
N ARG A 284 2.67 17.95 17.90
CA ARG A 284 3.36 18.72 18.93
C ARG A 284 3.47 18.03 20.28
N ASN A 285 2.45 17.27 20.69
CA ASN A 285 2.31 16.86 22.10
C ASN A 285 2.43 15.36 22.31
N VAL A 286 2.09 14.54 21.32
CA VAL A 286 1.94 13.08 21.50
C VAL A 286 2.56 12.35 20.32
N MET A 287 3.80 12.69 19.97
CA MET A 287 4.63 11.89 19.07
C MET A 287 5.59 10.95 19.83
N GLY A 288 5.53 10.98 21.15
CA GLY A 288 6.32 10.14 22.05
C GLY A 288 6.04 8.64 21.88
N LYS A 289 7.01 7.84 22.31
CA LYS A 289 6.91 6.37 22.35
C LYS A 289 6.34 5.86 23.68
N ASP A 290 6.07 6.75 24.63
CA ASP A 290 5.46 6.43 25.92
C ASP A 290 4.02 5.90 25.76
N PRO A 291 3.55 5.09 26.73
CA PRO A 291 2.22 4.48 26.65
C PRO A 291 1.07 5.50 26.53
N PRO A 292 1.02 6.62 27.29
CA PRO A 292 -0.03 7.63 27.16
C PRO A 292 -0.13 8.23 25.76
N SER A 293 1.00 8.60 25.15
CA SER A 293 1.05 9.15 23.79
C SER A 293 0.55 8.16 22.75
N ARG A 294 0.90 6.87 22.89
CA ARG A 294 0.41 5.81 21.98
C ARG A 294 -1.08 5.59 22.14
N LEU A 295 -1.54 5.45 23.39
CA LEU A 295 -2.95 5.24 23.72
C LEU A 295 -3.81 6.35 23.14
N TYR A 296 -3.36 7.60 23.26
CA TYR A 296 -4.01 8.74 22.64
C TYR A 296 -4.14 8.60 21.12
N ARG A 297 -3.04 8.34 20.41
CA ARG A 297 -3.05 8.20 18.95
C ARG A 297 -3.97 7.06 18.50
N MET A 298 -3.99 5.95 19.25
CA MET A 298 -4.89 4.82 19.03
C MET A 298 -6.36 5.20 19.25
N ALA A 299 -6.67 5.95 20.30
CA ALA A 299 -8.03 6.39 20.61
C ALA A 299 -8.58 7.33 19.53
N ILE A 300 -7.76 8.26 19.01
CA ILE A 300 -8.16 9.16 17.92
C ILE A 300 -8.60 8.37 16.69
N VAL A 301 -7.74 7.51 16.16
CA VAL A 301 -8.10 6.73 14.96
C VAL A 301 -9.20 5.70 15.24
N GLY A 302 -9.29 5.19 16.47
CA GLY A 302 -10.34 4.29 16.92
C GLY A 302 -11.72 4.94 16.93
N VAL A 303 -11.87 6.11 17.53
CA VAL A 303 -13.15 6.85 17.54
C VAL A 303 -13.58 7.21 16.13
N MET A 304 -12.65 7.66 15.28
CA MET A 304 -12.95 7.94 13.88
C MET A 304 -13.44 6.70 13.13
N TYR A 305 -12.75 5.57 13.29
CA TYR A 305 -13.17 4.32 12.66
C TYR A 305 -14.56 3.90 13.12
N HIS A 306 -14.79 3.82 14.43
CA HIS A 306 -16.06 3.36 14.98
C HIS A 306 -17.20 4.34 14.70
N GLY A 307 -16.93 5.63 14.65
CA GLY A 307 -17.88 6.65 14.19
C GLY A 307 -18.29 6.47 12.73
N TRP A 308 -17.33 6.15 11.86
CA TRP A 308 -17.60 5.83 10.46
C TRP A 308 -18.41 4.53 10.31
N ILE A 309 -18.05 3.48 11.05
CA ILE A 309 -18.79 2.21 11.07
C ILE A 309 -20.21 2.42 11.59
N GLU A 310 -20.39 3.18 12.67
CA GLU A 310 -21.71 3.49 13.20
C GLU A 310 -22.57 4.23 12.17
N ARG A 311 -22.03 5.27 11.53
CA ARG A 311 -22.72 5.96 10.43
C ARG A 311 -23.16 4.97 9.35
N ASN A 312 -22.26 4.07 8.92
CA ASN A 312 -22.59 3.09 7.89
C ASN A 312 -23.64 2.06 8.35
N ASN A 313 -23.65 1.66 9.62
CA ASN A 313 -24.69 0.80 10.18
C ASN A 313 -26.07 1.47 10.12
N ARG A 314 -26.16 2.77 10.46
CA ARG A 314 -27.42 3.52 10.37
C ARG A 314 -27.91 3.64 8.94
N VAL A 315 -27.01 3.94 8.00
CA VAL A 315 -27.34 4.10 6.57
C VAL A 315 -27.77 2.79 5.93
N PHE A 316 -26.98 1.72 6.09
CA PHE A 316 -27.15 0.50 5.28
C PHE A 316 -27.87 -0.64 6.00
N ARG A 317 -27.96 -0.60 7.32
CA ARG A 317 -28.54 -1.68 8.13
C ARG A 317 -29.71 -1.21 8.99
N GLY A 318 -29.96 0.09 9.09
CA GLY A 318 -30.95 0.64 10.02
C GLY A 318 -30.64 0.36 11.50
N ILE A 319 -29.40 -0.01 11.83
CA ILE A 319 -28.97 -0.29 13.20
C ILE A 319 -28.42 0.99 13.80
N GLU A 320 -29.02 1.46 14.88
CA GLU A 320 -28.56 2.62 15.64
C GLU A 320 -28.12 2.20 17.03
N ARG A 321 -26.87 2.51 17.40
CA ARG A 321 -26.32 2.25 18.72
C ARG A 321 -26.04 3.56 19.45
N GLU A 322 -26.17 3.51 20.76
CA GLU A 322 -25.78 4.60 21.64
C GLU A 322 -24.26 4.76 21.71
N ALA A 323 -23.81 5.99 21.98
CA ALA A 323 -22.39 6.30 22.08
C ALA A 323 -21.67 5.45 23.16
N ASN A 324 -22.35 5.14 24.26
CA ASN A 324 -21.83 4.26 25.32
C ASN A 324 -21.53 2.83 24.82
N THR A 325 -22.41 2.26 24.00
CA THR A 325 -22.23 0.92 23.43
C THR A 325 -21.04 0.89 22.48
N VAL A 326 -20.90 1.91 21.64
CA VAL A 326 -19.74 2.05 20.74
C VAL A 326 -18.45 2.29 21.53
N CYS A 327 -18.51 3.08 22.60
CA CYS A 327 -17.37 3.33 23.49
C CYS A 327 -16.86 2.03 24.13
N ARG A 328 -17.73 1.14 24.61
CA ARG A 328 -17.32 -0.17 25.16
C ARG A 328 -16.52 -0.98 24.13
N GLN A 329 -16.94 -0.96 22.86
CA GLN A 329 -16.23 -1.64 21.79
C GLN A 329 -14.84 -1.02 21.52
N ILE A 330 -14.75 0.31 21.54
CA ILE A 330 -13.47 1.02 21.41
C ILE A 330 -12.55 0.67 22.58
N ASN A 331 -13.04 0.75 23.82
CA ASN A 331 -12.26 0.47 25.01
C ASN A 331 -11.75 -0.96 25.03
N PHE A 332 -12.57 -1.93 24.63
CA PHE A 332 -12.15 -3.33 24.49
C PHE A 332 -11.00 -3.48 23.49
N GLU A 333 -11.13 -2.90 22.29
CA GLU A 333 -10.08 -2.96 21.27
C GLU A 333 -8.78 -2.26 21.71
N LEU A 334 -8.89 -1.11 22.40
CA LEU A 334 -7.74 -0.41 22.99
C LEU A 334 -7.08 -1.25 24.07
N ALA A 335 -7.85 -1.84 24.99
CA ALA A 335 -7.35 -2.70 26.06
C ALA A 335 -6.63 -3.95 25.51
N CYS A 336 -7.20 -4.63 24.52
CA CYS A 336 -6.56 -5.79 23.89
C CYS A 336 -5.20 -5.47 23.25
N ARG A 337 -5.04 -4.26 22.70
CA ARG A 337 -3.77 -3.81 22.12
C ARG A 337 -2.77 -3.34 23.18
N PHE A 338 -3.27 -2.71 24.24
CA PHE A 338 -2.45 -2.23 25.34
C PHE A 338 -1.94 -3.39 26.20
N TYR A 339 -2.73 -4.44 26.43
CA TYR A 339 -2.29 -5.64 27.14
C TYR A 339 -1.11 -6.32 26.42
N LYS A 340 -1.21 -6.48 25.08
CA LYS A 340 -0.09 -6.94 24.25
C LYS A 340 1.15 -6.05 24.33
N PHE A 341 0.99 -4.77 24.66
CA PHE A 341 2.12 -3.86 24.85
C PHE A 341 2.84 -4.12 26.18
N CYS A 342 2.09 -4.37 27.26
CA CYS A 342 2.67 -4.73 28.54
C CYS A 342 3.41 -6.07 28.47
N ASP A 343 2.82 -7.09 27.84
CA ASP A 343 3.46 -8.41 27.71
C ASP A 343 4.77 -8.36 26.90
N VAL A 344 4.83 -7.58 25.82
CA VAL A 344 6.04 -7.50 24.98
C VAL A 344 7.18 -6.76 25.70
N ASN A 345 6.89 -5.79 26.57
CA ASN A 345 7.91 -5.10 27.35
C ASN A 345 8.34 -5.85 28.62
N SER A 346 7.63 -6.91 29.02
CA SER A 346 8.11 -7.85 30.06
C SER A 346 9.06 -8.93 29.53
N PHE A 347 9.32 -8.96 28.22
CA PHE A 347 10.23 -9.91 27.56
C PHE A 347 11.53 -9.28 27.02
N PHE A 348 11.84 -8.02 27.36
CA PHE A 348 13.09 -7.35 26.97
C PHE A 348 13.88 -6.84 28.16
#